data_AF-A0A7S4DHZ8-F1
#
_entry.id   AF-A0A7S4DHZ8-F1
#
_cell.length_a   1.000
_cell.length_b   1.000
_cell.length_c   1.000
_cell.angle_alpha   90.00
_cell.angle_beta   90.00
_cell.angle_gamma   90.00
#
_symmetry.space_group_name_H-M   'P 1'
#
loop_
_entity.id
_entity.type
_entity.pdbx_description
1 polymer ?
#
loop_
_entity_poly.entity_id
_entity_poly.type
_entity_poly.pdbx_seq_one_letter_code
_entity_poly.pdbx_strand_id
1 'polypeptide(L)'
;FFNTVQVVEDAFQVDWGRCSATKRFPKFFELNDKAIKAGTRTVQQELSRTAAELRSGYLLLVGTYQYYVSKSGLVQGQESATLSMTKNTYHRFLQDLVPADRAGDLGLNQDLHRVFVTVNLEEGSSVENEVNLDNAIMRHEWLEAAVRIAWILFKGDPRAEGSPGRCV
;
A
#
# COMPACT_ATOMS: atom_id res chain seq x y z
N PHE A 1 0.29 25.41 20.04
CA PHE A 1 0.90 24.53 19.01
C PHE A 1 0.25 23.16 19.14
N PHE A 2 -0.30 22.61 18.06
CA PHE A 2 -0.94 21.29 18.05
C PHE A 2 0.09 20.20 18.37
N ASN A 3 -0.28 19.17 19.12
CA ASN A 3 0.58 18.02 19.38
C ASN A 3 0.71 17.20 18.08
N THR A 4 1.67 17.56 17.23
CA THR A 4 1.89 16.94 15.92
C THR A 4 2.13 15.44 16.02
N VAL A 5 2.74 14.95 17.11
CA VAL A 5 2.98 13.52 17.33
C VAL A 5 1.66 12.78 17.53
N GLN A 6 0.79 13.31 18.41
CA GLN A 6 -0.53 12.71 18.67
C GLN A 6 -1.39 12.69 17.40
N VAL A 7 -1.42 13.80 16.64
CA VAL A 7 -2.20 13.90 15.40
C VAL A 7 -1.74 12.86 14.37
N VAL A 8 -0.43 12.64 14.27
CA VAL A 8 0.14 11.65 13.34
C VAL A 8 -0.19 10.23 13.79
N GLU A 9 -0.12 9.94 15.09
CA GLU A 9 -0.50 8.64 15.62
C GLU A 9 -2.00 8.35 15.40
N ASP A 10 -2.87 9.32 15.70
CA ASP A 10 -4.31 9.18 15.49
C ASP A 10 -4.63 8.93 14.01
N ALA A 11 -3.97 9.67 13.10
CA ALA A 11 -4.13 9.48 11.66
C ALA A 11 -3.68 8.08 11.21
N PHE A 12 -2.54 7.60 11.72
CA PHE A 12 -2.06 6.26 11.44
C PHE A 12 -3.06 5.19 11.92
N GLN A 13 -3.58 5.32 13.13
CA GLN A 13 -4.56 4.36 13.69
C GLN A 13 -5.84 4.30 12.85
N VAL A 14 -6.32 5.44 12.38
CA VAL A 14 -7.50 5.49 11.49
C VAL A 14 -7.21 4.82 10.15
N ASP A 15 -6.10 5.15 9.50
CA ASP A 15 -5.76 4.59 8.19
C ASP A 15 -5.48 3.08 8.28
N TRP A 16 -4.69 2.67 9.28
CA TRP A 16 -4.38 1.26 9.53
C TRP A 16 -5.61 0.47 9.95
N GLY A 17 -6.48 1.04 10.79
CA GLY A 17 -7.74 0.45 11.20
C GLY A 17 -8.63 0.13 9.99
N ARG A 18 -8.74 1.05 9.03
CA ARG A 18 -9.49 0.82 7.78
C ARG A 18 -8.86 -0.26 6.91
N CYS A 19 -7.54 -0.22 6.74
CA CYS A 19 -6.80 -1.19 5.93
C CYS A 19 -6.92 -2.63 6.49
N SER A 20 -6.70 -2.78 7.80
CA SER A 20 -6.72 -4.07 8.51
C SER A 20 -8.13 -4.65 8.71
N ALA A 21 -9.17 -3.83 8.64
CA ALA A 21 -10.57 -4.28 8.72
C ALA A 21 -11.06 -4.98 7.45
N THR A 22 -10.39 -4.80 6.31
CA THR A 22 -10.72 -5.52 5.07
C THR A 22 -10.44 -7.01 5.23
N LYS A 23 -11.20 -7.88 4.58
CA LYS A 23 -10.92 -9.33 4.54
C LYS A 23 -9.74 -9.66 3.62
N ARG A 24 -9.54 -8.90 2.56
CA ARG A 24 -8.49 -9.13 1.54
C ARG A 24 -7.07 -8.99 2.10
N PHE A 25 -6.87 -8.09 3.07
CA PHE A 25 -5.53 -7.77 3.54
C PHE A 25 -4.99 -8.80 4.53
N PRO A 26 -5.74 -9.25 5.57
CA PRO A 26 -5.39 -10.43 6.35
C PRO A 26 -5.19 -11.68 5.47
N LYS A 27 -6.06 -11.87 4.47
CA LYS A 27 -5.95 -13.00 3.54
C LYS A 27 -4.65 -12.99 2.73
N PHE A 28 -4.15 -11.81 2.40
CA PHE A 28 -2.86 -11.67 1.73
C PHE A 28 -1.72 -12.26 2.58
N PHE A 29 -1.68 -12.01 3.89
CA PHE A 29 -0.68 -12.61 4.77
C PHE A 29 -0.82 -14.13 4.85
N GLU A 30 -2.04 -14.66 5.02
CA GLU A 30 -2.28 -16.11 5.04
C GLU A 30 -1.74 -16.82 3.80
N LEU A 31 -1.90 -16.21 2.62
CA LEU A 31 -1.54 -16.81 1.36
C LEU A 31 -0.06 -16.66 1.01
N ASN A 32 0.64 -15.71 1.60
CA ASN A 32 1.99 -15.34 1.16
C ASN A 32 3.06 -15.57 2.22
N ASP A 33 2.72 -15.43 3.51
CA ASP A 33 3.69 -15.52 4.58
C ASP A 33 4.11 -16.96 4.91
N LYS A 34 5.43 -17.21 4.99
CA LYS A 34 5.98 -18.54 5.27
C LYS A 34 5.78 -18.95 6.73
N ALA A 35 5.92 -18.03 7.67
CA ALA A 35 5.81 -18.28 9.11
C ALA A 35 4.36 -18.62 9.51
N ILE A 36 3.38 -17.96 8.89
CA ILE A 36 1.95 -18.28 9.03
C ILE A 36 1.65 -19.66 8.45
N LYS A 37 2.13 -19.96 7.24
CA LYS A 37 1.95 -21.29 6.62
C LYS A 37 2.59 -22.42 7.42
N ALA A 38 3.71 -22.15 8.07
CA ALA A 38 4.39 -23.09 8.97
C ALA A 38 3.71 -23.20 10.36
N GLY A 39 2.67 -22.40 10.65
CA GLY A 39 1.98 -22.39 11.94
C GLY A 39 2.81 -21.77 13.08
N THR A 40 3.93 -21.13 12.76
CA THR A 40 4.84 -20.51 13.76
C THR A 40 4.41 -19.10 14.17
N ARG A 41 3.49 -18.48 13.41
CA ARG A 41 2.96 -17.15 13.68
C ARG A 41 1.52 -17.04 13.20
N THR A 42 0.74 -16.15 13.81
CA THR A 42 -0.64 -15.87 13.40
C THR A 42 -0.73 -14.65 12.50
N VAL A 43 -1.81 -14.55 11.72
CA VAL A 43 -2.12 -13.36 10.90
C VAL A 43 -2.16 -12.09 11.74
N GLN A 44 -2.72 -12.17 12.96
CA GLN A 44 -2.80 -11.02 13.86
C GLN A 44 -1.43 -10.54 14.34
N GLN A 45 -0.51 -11.48 14.57
CA GLN A 45 0.87 -11.15 14.91
C GLN A 45 1.58 -10.45 13.76
N GLU A 46 1.40 -10.91 12.52
CA GLU A 46 1.99 -10.23 11.34
C GLU A 46 1.38 -8.87 11.06
N LEU A 47 0.06 -8.74 11.20
CA LEU A 47 -0.60 -7.43 11.07
C LEU A 47 -0.05 -6.45 12.11
N SER A 48 0.08 -6.89 13.37
CA SER A 48 0.61 -6.04 14.45
C SER A 48 2.06 -5.61 14.18
N ARG A 49 2.87 -6.54 13.66
CA ARG A 49 4.26 -6.26 13.31
C ARG A 49 4.40 -5.35 12.10
N THR A 50 3.63 -5.59 11.05
CA THR A 50 3.56 -4.72 9.88
C THR A 50 3.12 -3.31 10.29
N ALA A 51 2.14 -3.19 11.18
CA ALA A 51 1.70 -1.91 11.72
C ALA A 51 2.83 -1.17 12.42
N ALA A 52 3.63 -1.87 13.25
CA ALA A 52 4.76 -1.26 13.95
C ALA A 52 5.83 -0.72 12.98
N GLU A 53 6.14 -1.47 11.92
CA GLU A 53 7.10 -1.04 10.89
C GLU A 53 6.56 0.16 10.10
N LEU A 54 5.31 0.11 9.63
CA LEU A 54 4.69 1.21 8.90
C LEU A 54 4.55 2.47 9.75
N ARG A 55 4.25 2.34 11.05
CA ARG A 55 4.14 3.48 11.98
C ARG A 55 5.44 4.30 11.98
N SER A 56 6.60 3.64 11.98
CA SER A 56 7.90 4.33 11.98
C SER A 56 8.14 5.16 10.69
N GLY A 57 7.55 4.74 9.57
CA GLY A 57 7.68 5.38 8.26
C GLY A 57 6.43 6.13 7.80
N TYR A 58 5.42 6.30 8.66
CA TYR A 58 4.08 6.73 8.23
C TYR A 58 4.09 8.11 7.56
N LEU A 59 4.82 9.09 8.12
CA LEU A 59 4.94 10.42 7.51
C LEU A 59 5.59 10.38 6.11
N LEU A 60 6.55 9.50 5.90
CA LEU A 60 7.17 9.32 4.58
C LEU A 60 6.20 8.69 3.59
N LEU A 61 5.43 7.69 4.03
CA LEU A 61 4.40 7.06 3.20
C LEU A 61 3.30 8.06 2.80
N VAL A 62 2.83 8.86 3.76
CA VAL A 62 1.84 9.92 3.51
C VAL A 62 2.42 11.02 2.62
N GLY A 63 3.66 11.45 2.86
CA GLY A 63 4.33 12.44 2.02
C GLY A 63 4.51 11.96 0.58
N THR A 64 4.84 10.68 0.39
CA THR A 64 4.94 10.05 -0.93
C THR A 64 3.57 10.05 -1.63
N TYR A 65 2.52 9.63 -0.93
CA TYR A 65 1.16 9.67 -1.44
C TYR A 65 0.77 11.09 -1.89
N GLN A 66 0.93 12.07 -1.00
CA GLN A 66 0.60 13.48 -1.27
C GLN A 66 1.41 14.04 -2.45
N TYR A 67 2.69 13.71 -2.55
CA TYR A 67 3.54 14.13 -3.64
C TYR A 67 2.98 13.68 -5.00
N TYR A 68 2.71 12.39 -5.16
CA TYR A 68 2.21 11.87 -6.43
C TYR A 68 0.79 12.35 -6.74
N VAL A 69 -0.08 12.38 -5.74
CA VAL A 69 -1.43 12.92 -5.86
C VAL A 69 -1.42 14.39 -6.32
N SER A 70 -0.54 15.22 -5.75
CA SER A 70 -0.43 16.64 -6.12
C SER A 70 0.03 16.85 -7.57
N LYS A 71 0.86 15.95 -8.11
CA LYS A 71 1.27 15.97 -9.51
C LYS A 71 0.14 15.64 -10.50
N SER A 72 -0.95 15.01 -10.04
CA SER A 72 -2.09 14.66 -10.89
C SER A 72 -3.04 15.83 -11.13
N GLY A 73 -3.15 16.76 -10.17
CA GLY A 73 -4.13 17.85 -10.15
C GLY A 73 -3.76 19.10 -10.96
N LEU A 74 -2.63 19.10 -11.67
CA LEU A 74 -2.14 20.27 -12.42
C LEU A 74 -2.63 20.33 -13.88
N VAL A 75 -3.52 19.43 -14.31
CA VAL A 75 -4.03 19.42 -15.68
C VAL A 75 -5.38 20.14 -15.73
N GLN A 76 -5.33 21.38 -16.25
CA GLN A 76 -6.45 22.21 -16.73
C GLN A 76 -7.36 22.87 -15.68
N GLY A 77 -6.91 24.00 -15.11
CA GLY A 77 -7.77 25.15 -14.80
C GLY A 77 -8.90 24.98 -13.78
N GLN A 78 -9.06 23.81 -13.16
CA GLN A 78 -9.97 23.57 -12.05
C GLN A 78 -9.17 23.09 -10.85
N GLU A 79 -9.21 23.89 -9.77
CA GLU A 79 -8.57 23.63 -8.47
C GLU A 79 -9.24 22.49 -7.69
N SER A 80 -9.64 21.40 -8.34
CA SER A 80 -9.99 20.17 -7.64
C SER A 80 -8.71 19.44 -7.31
N ALA A 81 -8.14 19.74 -6.15
CA ALA A 81 -7.11 18.91 -5.54
C ALA A 81 -7.69 17.50 -5.38
N THR A 82 -7.39 16.61 -6.33
CA THR A 82 -7.75 15.19 -6.23
C THR A 82 -7.16 14.69 -4.92
N LEU A 83 -7.99 14.21 -4.00
CA LEU A 83 -7.53 13.66 -2.71
C LEU A 83 -7.14 12.18 -2.82
N SER A 84 -7.22 11.62 -4.02
CA SER A 84 -7.03 10.21 -4.37
C SER A 84 -5.99 10.04 -5.49
N MET A 85 -5.29 8.92 -5.47
CA MET A 85 -4.23 8.59 -6.44
C MET A 85 -4.81 7.80 -7.61
N THR A 86 -4.97 8.47 -8.76
CA THR A 86 -5.46 7.83 -9.99
C THR A 86 -4.50 6.77 -10.53
N LYS A 87 -5.01 5.85 -11.37
CA LYS A 87 -4.19 4.82 -12.03
C LYS A 87 -2.96 5.38 -12.78
N ASN A 88 -3.11 6.50 -13.47
CA ASN A 88 -2.01 7.15 -14.21
C ASN A 88 -0.93 7.66 -13.25
N THR A 89 -1.35 8.21 -12.12
CA THR A 89 -0.45 8.70 -11.07
C THR A 89 0.30 7.57 -10.38
N TYR A 90 -0.41 6.48 -10.08
CA TYR A 90 0.18 5.25 -9.57
C TYR A 90 1.20 4.65 -10.56
N HIS A 91 0.89 4.65 -11.87
CA HIS A 91 1.84 4.18 -12.88
C HIS A 91 3.14 5.00 -12.88
N ARG A 92 3.05 6.34 -12.77
CA ARG A 92 4.24 7.20 -12.65
C ARG A 92 5.06 6.89 -11.39
N PHE A 93 4.39 6.65 -10.26
CA PHE A 93 5.08 6.19 -9.05
C PHE A 93 5.86 4.89 -9.30
N LEU A 94 5.28 3.91 -9.99
CA LEU A 94 5.99 2.67 -10.31
C LEU A 94 7.20 2.89 -11.21
N GLN A 95 7.11 3.82 -12.18
CA GLN A 95 8.24 4.18 -13.04
C GLN A 95 9.41 4.75 -12.24
N ASP A 96 9.12 5.53 -11.20
CA ASP A 96 10.13 6.13 -10.32
C ASP A 96 10.65 5.11 -9.27
N LEU A 97 9.83 4.12 -8.90
CA LEU A 97 10.16 3.13 -7.86
C LEU A 97 10.97 1.94 -8.40
N VAL A 98 10.63 1.43 -9.59
CA VAL A 98 11.22 0.19 -10.11
C VAL A 98 12.66 0.45 -10.54
N PRO A 99 13.65 -0.29 -10.01
CA PRO A 99 15.04 -0.17 -10.42
C PRO A 99 15.21 -0.37 -11.95
N ALA A 100 16.10 0.41 -12.57
CA ALA A 100 16.27 0.41 -14.03
C ALA A 100 16.64 -0.97 -14.60
N ASP A 101 17.37 -1.79 -13.85
CA ASP A 101 17.72 -3.17 -14.19
C ASP A 101 16.51 -4.13 -14.20
N ARG A 102 15.43 -3.78 -13.49
CA ARG A 102 14.20 -4.55 -13.40
C ARG A 102 13.04 -3.94 -14.20
N ALA A 103 13.21 -2.74 -14.76
CA ALA A 103 12.17 -2.02 -15.49
C ALA A 103 11.63 -2.80 -16.71
N GLY A 104 12.46 -3.65 -17.34
CA GLY A 104 12.06 -4.50 -18.46
C GLY A 104 11.35 -5.81 -18.08
N ASP A 105 11.25 -6.14 -16.79
CA ASP A 105 10.58 -7.36 -16.33
C ASP A 105 9.05 -7.20 -16.43
N LEU A 106 8.46 -7.74 -17.50
CA LEU A 106 7.03 -7.68 -17.74
C LEU A 106 6.20 -8.34 -16.64
N GLY A 107 6.71 -9.43 -16.04
CA GLY A 107 6.00 -10.14 -14.96
C GLY A 107 5.93 -9.29 -13.70
N LEU A 108 7.06 -8.71 -13.30
CA LEU A 108 7.14 -7.77 -12.18
C LEU A 108 6.20 -6.57 -12.37
N ASN A 109 6.26 -5.92 -13.53
CA ASN A 109 5.42 -4.76 -13.82
C ASN A 109 3.93 -5.12 -13.79
N GLN A 110 3.53 -6.28 -14.34
CA GLN A 110 2.15 -6.76 -14.27
C GLN A 110 1.70 -6.99 -12.82
N ASP A 111 2.53 -7.62 -11.99
CA ASP A 111 2.20 -7.86 -10.59
C ASP A 111 2.08 -6.54 -9.80
N LEU A 112 2.97 -5.57 -10.02
CA LEU A 112 2.88 -4.24 -9.40
C LEU A 112 1.62 -3.48 -9.84
N HIS A 113 1.20 -3.62 -11.09
CA HIS A 113 -0.05 -3.04 -11.58
C HIS A 113 -1.30 -3.72 -11.02
N ARG A 114 -1.25 -5.04 -10.76
CA ARG A 114 -2.36 -5.78 -10.13
C ARG A 114 -2.62 -5.32 -8.69
N VAL A 115 -1.62 -4.79 -8.00
CA VAL A 115 -1.80 -4.21 -6.67
C VAL A 115 -2.84 -3.10 -6.70
N PHE A 116 -2.80 -2.20 -7.68
CA PHE A 116 -3.76 -1.10 -7.80
C PHE A 116 -5.21 -1.61 -7.82
N VAL A 117 -5.48 -2.60 -8.66
CA VAL A 117 -6.81 -3.20 -8.80
C VAL A 117 -7.22 -3.90 -7.50
N THR A 118 -6.27 -4.57 -6.84
CA THR A 118 -6.54 -5.35 -5.63
C THR A 118 -6.93 -4.46 -4.46
N VAL A 119 -6.23 -3.34 -4.26
CA VAL A 119 -6.47 -2.46 -3.11
C VAL A 119 -7.67 -1.54 -3.30
N ASN A 120 -8.07 -1.28 -4.54
CA ASN A 120 -9.21 -0.43 -4.92
C ASN A 120 -10.52 -1.24 -5.10
N LEU A 121 -10.48 -2.58 -4.96
CA LEU A 121 -11.68 -3.41 -5.03
C LEU A 121 -12.53 -3.21 -3.76
N GLU A 122 -13.80 -2.85 -3.89
CA GLU A 122 -14.71 -2.74 -2.74
C GLU A 122 -15.14 -4.13 -2.22
N GLU A 123 -15.26 -4.28 -0.90
CA GLU A 123 -15.75 -5.52 -0.28
C GLU A 123 -17.29 -5.47 -0.16
N GLY A 124 -18.00 -5.82 -1.23
CA GLY A 124 -19.46 -5.70 -1.33
C GLY A 124 -20.04 -6.32 -2.59
N SER A 125 -21.37 -6.35 -2.73
CA SER A 125 -22.07 -7.05 -3.83
C SER A 125 -21.71 -6.49 -5.22
N SER A 126 -21.82 -7.34 -6.25
CA SER A 126 -21.35 -7.07 -7.62
C SER A 126 -21.93 -5.84 -8.31
N VAL A 127 -23.03 -5.26 -7.80
CA VAL A 127 -23.67 -4.06 -8.36
C VAL A 127 -22.89 -2.78 -7.99
N GLU A 128 -22.20 -2.75 -6.86
CA GLU A 128 -21.33 -1.63 -6.46
C GLU A 128 -20.00 -1.65 -7.26
N ASN A 129 -19.51 -2.85 -7.60
CA ASN A 129 -18.33 -3.02 -8.45
C ASN A 129 -18.52 -2.55 -9.90
N GLU A 130 -19.75 -2.58 -10.43
CA GLU A 130 -20.08 -2.02 -11.75
C GLU A 130 -20.14 -0.47 -11.73
N VAL A 131 -20.16 0.14 -10.54
CA VAL A 131 -20.17 1.59 -10.31
C VAL A 131 -18.80 2.08 -9.80
N ASN A 132 -17.74 1.28 -9.92
CA ASN A 132 -16.37 1.72 -9.58
C ASN A 132 -15.83 2.74 -10.62
N LEU A 133 -16.44 3.92 -10.59
CA LEU A 133 -16.07 5.14 -11.29
C LEU A 133 -14.85 5.80 -10.62
N ASP A 134 -14.56 5.44 -9.36
CA ASP A 134 -13.39 5.92 -8.61
C ASP A 134 -12.17 5.02 -8.83
N ASN A 135 -11.61 5.15 -10.04
CA ASN A 135 -10.31 4.62 -10.46
C ASN A 135 -9.13 5.28 -9.70
N ALA A 136 -9.19 5.34 -8.37
CA ALA A 136 -8.22 6.04 -7.54
C ALA A 136 -8.07 5.43 -6.14
N ILE A 137 -6.82 5.30 -5.72
CA ILE A 137 -6.43 4.80 -4.40
C ILE A 137 -6.54 5.93 -3.37
N MET A 138 -7.23 5.66 -2.26
CA MET A 138 -7.30 6.50 -1.08
C MET A 138 -6.08 6.28 -0.16
N ARG A 139 -5.82 7.23 0.75
CA ARG A 139 -4.63 7.18 1.63
C ARG A 139 -4.49 5.89 2.45
N HIS A 140 -5.59 5.30 2.92
CA HIS A 140 -5.55 4.05 3.69
C HIS A 140 -5.26 2.83 2.79
N GLU A 141 -5.79 2.80 1.57
CA GLU A 141 -5.49 1.77 0.56
C GLU A 141 -4.05 1.88 0.07
N TRP A 142 -3.46 3.08 0.10
CA TRP A 142 -2.04 3.29 -0.19
C TRP A 142 -1.13 2.57 0.81
N LEU A 143 -1.50 2.48 2.09
CA LEU A 143 -0.73 1.70 3.06
C LEU A 143 -0.73 0.21 2.70
N GLU A 144 -1.88 -0.33 2.30
CA GLU A 144 -1.99 -1.69 1.80
C GLU A 144 -1.13 -1.90 0.54
N ALA A 145 -1.21 -0.96 -0.40
CA ALA A 145 -0.45 -0.99 -1.65
C ALA A 145 1.05 -1.00 -1.36
N ALA A 146 1.54 -0.15 -0.45
CA ALA A 146 2.94 -0.09 -0.07
C ALA A 146 3.45 -1.44 0.47
N VAL A 147 2.66 -2.13 1.31
CA VAL A 147 3.01 -3.46 1.82
C VAL A 147 3.08 -4.49 0.71
N ARG A 148 2.07 -4.53 -0.18
CA ARG A 148 2.04 -5.47 -1.31
C ARG A 148 3.17 -5.23 -2.30
N ILE A 149 3.51 -3.97 -2.58
CA ILE A 149 4.61 -3.57 -3.45
C ILE A 149 5.94 -3.98 -2.83
N ALA A 150 6.15 -3.70 -1.55
CA ALA A 150 7.35 -4.14 -0.84
C ALA A 150 7.50 -5.66 -0.89
N TRP A 151 6.41 -6.40 -0.69
CA TRP A 151 6.41 -7.85 -0.85
C TRP A 151 6.84 -8.26 -2.26
N ILE A 152 6.25 -7.71 -3.32
CA ILE A 152 6.59 -8.06 -4.70
C ILE A 152 8.06 -7.74 -5.03
N LEU A 153 8.56 -6.58 -4.59
CA LEU A 153 9.91 -6.14 -4.90
C LEU A 153 10.98 -6.94 -4.16
N PHE A 154 10.72 -7.34 -2.91
CA PHE A 154 11.72 -7.91 -2.01
C PHE A 154 11.49 -9.38 -1.65
N LYS A 155 10.44 -10.02 -2.16
CA LYS A 155 10.21 -11.46 -1.97
C LYS A 155 11.42 -12.26 -2.48
N GLY A 156 12.11 -12.93 -1.56
CA GLY A 156 13.27 -13.77 -1.88
C GLY A 156 14.61 -13.02 -1.97
N ASP A 157 14.69 -11.74 -1.57
CA ASP A 157 15.98 -11.06 -1.41
C ASP A 157 16.65 -11.53 -0.10
N PRO A 158 17.84 -12.17 -0.13
CA PRO A 158 18.54 -12.62 1.07
C PRO A 158 18.91 -11.47 2.02
N ARG A 159 19.07 -10.24 1.49
CA ARG A 159 19.33 -9.03 2.30
C ARG A 159 18.10 -8.60 3.10
N ALA A 160 16.91 -8.98 2.65
CA ALA A 160 15.65 -8.80 3.38
C ALA A 160 15.40 -9.90 4.41
N GLU A 161 16.12 -11.03 4.36
CA GLU A 161 15.98 -12.19 5.28
C GLU A 161 17.04 -12.21 6.41
N GLY A 162 18.01 -11.27 6.42
CA GLY A 162 19.19 -11.30 7.31
C GLY A 162 19.28 -10.21 8.40
N SER A 163 18.29 -9.34 8.59
CA SER A 163 18.33 -8.31 9.65
C SER A 163 17.57 -8.76 10.90
N PRO A 164 18.23 -8.89 12.07
CA PRO A 164 17.54 -9.23 13.32
C PRO A 164 16.58 -8.10 13.69
N GLY A 165 15.29 -8.31 13.41
CA GLY A 165 14.22 -7.35 13.62
C GLY A 165 13.33 -7.10 12.40
N ARG A 166 13.80 -7.36 11.17
CA ARG A 166 13.06 -7.04 9.94
C ARG A 166 13.11 -8.14 8.89
N CYS A 167 12.28 -9.16 9.04
CA CYS A 167 11.95 -10.07 7.93
C CYS A 167 10.52 -10.60 8.03
N VAL A 168 9.72 -10.25 7.02
CA VAL A 168 8.52 -10.94 6.49
C VAL A 168 7.54 -11.49 7.51
#